data_AF-A0A2V9R7Q6-F1
#
_entry.id   AF-A0A2V9R7Q6-F1
#
_cell.length_a   1.000
_cell.length_b   1.000
_cell.length_c   1.000
_cell.angle_alpha   90.00
_cell.angle_beta   90.00
_cell.angle_gamma   90.00
#
_symmetry.space_group_name_H-M   'P 1'
#
loop_
_entity.id
_entity.type
_entity.pdbx_description
1 polymer ?
#
loop_
_entity_poly.entity_id
_entity_poly.type
_entity_poly.pdbx_seq_one_letter_code
_entity_poly.pdbx_strand_id
1 'polypeptide(L)'
;MAHLLAPFLNDAKLANTQLTTISTYIDLLLRWNTRINLTAVRDPEEIVTRHFGESLFAALHLFPPENSRPHPGAPGFASFAKPGIDGS
;
A
#
# COMPACT_ATOMS: atom_id res chain seq x y z
N MET A 1 -16.03 -7.90 -5.37
CA MET A 1 -15.43 -7.27 -4.17
C MET A 1 -14.01 -6.78 -4.43
N ALA A 2 -13.05 -7.65 -4.79
CA ALA A 2 -11.67 -7.21 -5.07
C ALA A 2 -11.53 -6.14 -6.19
N HIS A 3 -12.47 -6.09 -7.15
CA HIS A 3 -12.49 -5.06 -8.20
C HIS A 3 -12.67 -3.63 -7.66
N LEU A 4 -13.26 -3.45 -6.47
CA LEU A 4 -13.44 -2.14 -5.83
C LEU A 4 -12.11 -1.52 -5.38
N LEU A 5 -11.03 -2.30 -5.38
CA LEU A 5 -9.69 -1.84 -5.05
C LEU A 5 -8.94 -1.22 -6.23
N ALA A 6 -9.47 -1.36 -7.45
CA ALA A 6 -8.88 -0.81 -8.67
C ALA A 6 -8.40 0.65 -8.54
N PRO A 7 -9.19 1.61 -7.99
CA PRO A 7 -8.74 3.00 -7.88
C PRO A 7 -7.56 3.20 -6.90
N PHE A 8 -7.32 2.28 -5.97
CA PHE A 8 -6.26 2.40 -4.95
C PHE A 8 -4.94 1.78 -5.38
N LEU A 9 -4.91 1.07 -6.51
CA LEU A 9 -3.76 0.28 -6.94
C LEU A 9 -2.69 1.08 -7.67
N ASN A 10 -2.95 2.32 -8.11
CA ASN A 10 -1.94 3.20 -8.73
C ASN A 10 -1.05 2.46 -9.76
N ASP A 11 -1.67 1.75 -10.71
CA ASP A 11 -1.07 0.88 -11.73
C ASP A 11 -0.38 -0.41 -11.25
N ALA A 12 -0.38 -0.70 -9.94
CA ALA A 12 0.10 -1.97 -9.40
C ALA A 12 -0.77 -3.14 -9.89
N LYS A 13 -0.19 -3.96 -10.76
CA LYS A 13 -0.80 -5.23 -11.17
C LYS A 13 -0.66 -6.25 -10.05
N LEU A 14 -1.75 -6.47 -9.32
CA LEU A 14 -1.84 -7.59 -8.40
C LEU A 14 -1.87 -8.91 -9.18
N ALA A 15 -1.12 -9.90 -8.71
CA ALA A 15 -1.22 -11.25 -9.21
C ALA A 15 -2.60 -11.85 -8.86
N ASN A 16 -3.11 -12.75 -9.70
CA ASN A 16 -4.38 -13.45 -9.43
C ASN A 16 -4.41 -14.15 -8.07
N THR A 17 -3.27 -14.68 -7.61
CA THR A 17 -3.13 -15.25 -6.26
C THR A 17 -3.37 -14.22 -5.17
N GLN A 18 -2.81 -13.01 -5.31
CA GLN A 18 -3.02 -11.91 -4.35
C GLN A 18 -4.49 -11.47 -4.33
N LEU A 19 -5.14 -11.36 -5.50
CA LEU A 19 -6.57 -11.05 -5.58
C LEU A 19 -7.43 -12.10 -4.85
N THR A 20 -7.11 -13.38 -5.01
CA THR A 20 -7.81 -14.47 -4.30
C THR A 20 -7.59 -14.41 -2.79
N THR A 21 -6.36 -14.15 -2.33
CA THR A 21 -6.04 -13.98 -0.91
C THR A 21 -6.80 -12.79 -0.31
N ILE A 22 -6.80 -11.66 -1.01
CA ILE A 22 -7.53 -10.45 -0.60
C ILE A 22 -9.02 -10.74 -0.51
N SER A 23 -9.61 -11.39 -1.53
CA SER A 23 -11.04 -11.76 -1.50
C SER A 23 -11.37 -12.66 -0.31
N THR A 24 -10.54 -13.68 -0.05
CA THR A 24 -10.73 -14.59 1.09
C THR A 24 -10.72 -13.85 2.42
N TYR A 25 -9.82 -12.89 2.57
CA TYR A 25 -9.67 -12.11 3.79
C TYR A 25 -10.82 -11.10 3.96
N ILE A 26 -11.30 -10.46 2.88
CA ILE A 26 -12.52 -9.63 2.90
C ILE A 26 -13.71 -10.47 3.36
N ASP A 27 -13.90 -11.67 2.80
CA ASP A 27 -15.00 -12.56 3.19
C ASP A 27 -14.91 -13.00 4.65
N LEU A 28 -13.70 -13.22 5.16
CA LEU A 28 -13.49 -13.50 6.58
C LEU A 28 -13.88 -12.30 7.44
N LEU A 29 -13.42 -11.10 7.08
CA LEU A 29 -13.70 -9.88 7.82
C LEU A 29 -15.21 -9.57 7.85
N LEU A 30 -15.93 -9.73 6.73
CA LEU A 30 -17.38 -9.58 6.67
C LEU A 30 -18.12 -10.61 7.55
N ARG A 31 -17.69 -11.88 7.52
CA ARG A 31 -18.24 -12.94 8.39
C ARG A 31 -18.05 -12.63 9.87
N TRP A 32 -16.92 -12.06 10.25
CA TRP A 32 -16.71 -11.66 11.64
C TRP A 32 -17.46 -10.37 11.99
N ASN A 33 -17.55 -9.41 11.07
CA ASN A 33 -18.27 -8.15 11.30
C ASN A 33 -19.79 -8.36 11.53
N THR A 34 -20.35 -9.42 10.95
CA THR A 34 -21.75 -9.83 11.21
C THR A 34 -21.94 -10.53 12.56
N ARG A 35 -20.87 -11.10 13.15
CA ARG A 35 -20.90 -11.80 14.45
C ARG A 35 -20.58 -10.87 15.62
N ILE A 36 -19.61 -9.97 15.42
CA ILE A 36 -19.14 -8.98 16.38
C ILE A 36 -18.89 -7.68 15.59
N ASN A 37 -19.39 -6.55 16.09
CA ASN A 37 -19.35 -5.25 15.38
C ASN A 37 -17.91 -4.70 15.39
N LEU A 38 -17.01 -5.32 14.60
CA LEU A 38 -15.57 -5.11 14.55
C LEU A 38 -15.20 -3.78 13.91
N THR A 39 -16.01 -3.33 12.97
CA THR A 39 -15.86 -2.05 12.30
C THR A 39 -17.13 -1.24 12.52
N ALA A 40 -17.01 0.05 12.79
CA ALA A 40 -18.17 0.94 12.94
C ALA A 40 -19.01 1.02 11.65
N VAL A 41 -18.41 0.62 10.53
CA VAL A 41 -18.98 0.51 9.20
C VAL A 41 -19.58 -0.88 8.98
N ARG A 42 -20.79 -0.94 8.42
CA ARG A 42 -21.48 -2.20 8.08
C ARG A 42 -21.58 -2.46 6.59
N ASP A 43 -21.36 -1.42 5.79
CA ASP A 43 -21.43 -1.53 4.35
C ASP A 43 -20.17 -2.26 3.83
N PRO A 44 -20.33 -3.40 3.13
CA PRO A 44 -19.19 -4.15 2.60
C PRO A 44 -18.31 -3.33 1.65
N GLU A 45 -18.89 -2.41 0.89
CA GLU A 45 -18.16 -1.57 -0.05
C GLU A 45 -17.35 -0.50 0.68
N GLU A 46 -17.91 0.14 1.73
CA GLU A 46 -17.12 1.06 2.57
C GLU A 46 -16.00 0.31 3.31
N ILE A 47 -16.23 -0.90 3.81
CA ILE A 47 -15.18 -1.69 4.49
C ILE A 47 -14.02 -1.96 3.51
N VAL A 48 -14.33 -2.41 2.29
CA VAL A 48 -13.33 -2.71 1.28
C VAL A 48 -12.59 -1.44 0.84
N THR A 49 -13.28 -0.33 0.64
CA THR A 49 -12.63 0.90 0.18
C THR A 49 -11.85 1.62 1.28
N ARG A 50 -12.43 1.78 2.48
CA ARG A 50 -11.78 2.48 3.60
C ARG A 50 -10.72 1.65 4.30
N HIS A 51 -11.01 0.40 4.67
CA HIS A 51 -10.03 -0.38 5.43
C HIS A 51 -8.99 -1.02 4.51
N PHE A 52 -9.42 -1.66 3.42
CA PHE A 52 -8.50 -2.33 2.51
C PHE A 52 -7.86 -1.39 1.49
N GLY A 53 -8.64 -0.52 0.86
CA GLY A 53 -8.15 0.44 -0.12
C GLY A 53 -7.11 1.37 0.47
N GLU A 54 -7.39 2.01 1.61
CA GLU A 54 -6.43 2.91 2.27
C GLU A 54 -5.18 2.17 2.76
N SER A 55 -5.32 0.97 3.33
CA SER A 55 -4.16 0.16 3.77
C SER A 55 -3.26 -0.22 2.60
N LEU A 56 -3.85 -0.61 1.46
CA LEU A 56 -3.11 -0.99 0.27
C LEU A 56 -2.44 0.23 -0.39
N PHE A 57 -3.16 1.34 -0.46
CA PHE A 57 -2.62 2.61 -0.91
C PHE A 57 -1.42 3.03 -0.06
N ALA A 58 -1.54 2.98 1.26
CA ALA A 58 -0.45 3.27 2.18
C ALA A 58 0.73 2.32 1.99
N ALA A 59 0.48 1.01 1.85
CA ALA A 59 1.54 0.03 1.61
C ALA A 59 2.30 0.31 0.30
N LEU A 60 1.61 0.66 -0.78
CA LEU A 60 2.24 1.01 -2.07
C LEU A 60 3.08 2.29 -1.99
N HIS A 61 2.67 3.27 -1.17
CA HIS A 61 3.42 4.52 -0.97
C HIS A 61 4.60 4.37 -0.02
N LEU A 62 4.46 3.56 1.04
CA LEU A 62 5.49 3.34 2.05
C LEU A 62 6.54 2.32 1.61
N PHE A 63 6.15 1.36 0.78
CA PHE A 63 7.04 0.34 0.23
C PHE A 63 7.07 0.42 -1.29
N PRO A 64 7.60 1.52 -1.86
CA PRO A 64 7.78 1.59 -3.29
C PRO A 64 8.70 0.45 -3.74
N PRO A 65 8.47 -0.12 -4.93
CA PRO A 65 9.32 -1.18 -5.47
C PRO A 65 10.78 -0.72 -5.47
N GLU A 66 11.70 -1.65 -5.24
CA GLU A 66 13.15 -1.37 -5.07
C GLU A 66 13.72 -0.45 -6.16
N ASN A 67 13.20 -0.54 -7.39
CA ASN A 67 13.57 0.31 -8.53
C ASN A 67 13.27 1.81 -8.37
N SER A 68 12.49 2.19 -7.38
CA SER A 68 12.04 3.56 -7.10
C SER A 68 12.70 4.14 -5.85
N ARG A 69 13.43 3.32 -5.08
CA ARG A 69 14.21 3.81 -3.95
C ARG A 69 15.43 4.55 -4.51
N PRO A 70 15.71 5.79 -4.08
CA PRO A 70 16.95 6.43 -4.46
C PRO A 70 18.12 5.61 -3.93
N HIS A 71 18.80 4.88 -4.80
CA HIS A 71 20.01 4.18 -4.43
C HIS A 71 21.12 5.20 -4.17
N PRO A 72 21.99 5.00 -3.17
CA PRO A 72 23.18 5.82 -3.00
C PRO A 72 24.06 5.65 -4.25
N GLY A 73 24.00 6.62 -5.16
CA GLY A 73 24.59 6.56 -6.50
C GLY A 73 23.72 7.12 -7.63
N ALA A 74 22.44 7.41 -7.39
CA ALA A 74 21.58 8.06 -8.37
C ALA A 74 22.11 9.47 -8.73
N PRO A 75 22.02 9.89 -10.01
CA PRO A 75 22.42 11.21 -10.47
C PRO A 75 21.51 12.28 -9.82
N GLY A 76 21.92 12.77 -8.66
CA GLY A 76 21.14 13.66 -7.78
C GLY A 76 21.45 13.48 -6.29
N PHE A 77 21.99 12.32 -5.88
CA PHE A 77 22.35 12.04 -4.48
C PHE A 77 23.66 12.74 -4.04
N ALA A 78 24.52 13.09 -5.00
CA ALA A 78 25.87 13.63 -4.74
C ALA A 78 25.92 15.14 -4.44
N SER A 79 24.79 15.81 -4.19
CA SER A 79 24.79 17.28 -4.00
C SER A 79 24.97 17.74 -2.54
N PHE A 80 25.10 16.84 -1.57
CA PHE A 80 25.27 17.21 -0.15
C PHE A 80 26.69 17.00 0.40
N ALA A 81 27.66 16.60 -0.43
CA ALA A 81 29.06 16.57 0.00
C ALA A 81 29.53 18.01 0.25
N LYS A 82 29.62 18.38 1.54
CA LYS A 82 30.06 19.70 2.03
C LYS A 82 31.30 20.20 1.26
N PRO A 83 31.35 21.47 0.85
CA PRO A 83 32.59 22.07 0.39
C PRO A 83 33.48 22.41 1.59
N GLY A 84 34.73 21.96 1.53
CA GLY A 84 35.86 22.58 2.21
C GLY A 84 36.05 22.24 3.69
N ILE A 85 37.06 21.41 3.97
CA ILE A 85 38.12 21.77 4.91
C ILE A 85 39.46 21.33 4.30
N ASP A 86 40.11 22.26 3.59
CA ASP A 86 41.56 22.22 3.34
C ASP A 86 42.23 23.06 4.43
N GLY A 87 43.37 22.58 4.94
CA GLY A 87 44.27 23.33 5.82
C GLY A 87 44.18 22.95 7.30
N SER A 88 45.09 22.10 7.79
CA SER A 88 46.40 22.51 8.31
C SER A 88 47.17 21.32 8.91
#